data_AF-B0WB97-F1
#
_entry.id   AF-B0WB97-F1
#
_cell.length_a   1.000
_cell.length_b   1.000
_cell.length_c   1.000
_cell.angle_alpha   90.00
_cell.angle_beta   90.00
_cell.angle_gamma   90.00
#
_symmetry.space_group_name_H-M   'P 1'
#
loop_
_entity.id
_entity.type
_entity.pdbx_description
1 polymer ?
#
loop_
_entity_poly.entity_id
_entity_poly.type
_entity_poly.pdbx_seq_one_letter_code
_entity_poly.pdbx_strand_id
1 'polypeptide(L)' 'MAGGEQGGDNLKGLSKIFNGETIKGRANVAKATYAGIGLLILYFSLKPSKK' A
#
# COMPACT_ATOMS: atom_id res chain seq x y z
N MET A 1 25.29 1.70 2.35
CA MET A 1 24.33 1.85 1.22
C MET A 1 24.19 3.33 0.94
N ALA A 2 24.61 3.79 -0.24
CA ALA A 2 24.41 5.17 -0.67
C ALA A 2 22.92 5.39 -0.97
N GLY A 3 22.14 5.73 0.07
CA GLY A 3 20.72 6.05 -0.03
C GLY A 3 20.51 7.48 -0.49
N GLY A 4 20.90 7.79 -1.73
CA GLY A 4 20.45 9.00 -2.39
C GLY A 4 18.97 8.86 -2.73
N GLU A 5 18.13 9.81 -2.31
CA GLU A 5 16.70 9.93 -2.65
C GLU A 5 16.45 10.20 -4.16
N GLN A 6 17.29 9.70 -5.07
CA GLN A 6 17.25 10.01 -6.50
C GLN A 6 16.17 9.23 -7.28
N GLY A 7 15.52 8.24 -6.67
CA GLY A 7 14.49 7.42 -7.33
C GLY A 7 13.06 7.99 -7.30
N GLY A 8 12.82 9.09 -6.56
CA GLY A 8 11.46 9.58 -6.27
C GLY A 8 11.06 10.89 -6.95
N ASP A 9 12.01 11.65 -7.51
CA ASP A 9 11.75 13.02 -8.00
C ASP A 9 11.00 13.05 -9.33
N ASN A 10 11.14 12.00 -10.13
CA ASN A 10 10.41 11.85 -11.40
C ASN A 10 9.00 11.24 -11.20
N LEU A 11 8.69 10.72 -10.01
CA LEU A 11 7.40 10.12 -9.71
C LEU A 11 6.45 11.21 -9.18
N LYS A 12 5.27 11.34 -9.80
CA LYS A 12 4.25 12.32 -9.40
C LYS A 12 2.95 11.62 -9.00
N GLY A 13 2.14 12.33 -8.21
CA GLY A 13 0.83 11.85 -7.77
C GLY A 13 0.90 10.53 -6.98
N LEU A 14 -0.04 9.63 -7.27
CA LEU A 14 -0.16 8.34 -6.57
C LEU A 14 1.09 7.47 -6.73
N SER A 15 1.78 7.54 -7.87
CA SER A 15 3.01 6.80 -8.11
C SER A 15 4.17 7.25 -7.22
N LYS A 16 4.12 8.47 -6.63
CA LYS A 16 5.12 8.89 -5.62
C LYS A 16 4.88 8.21 -4.27
N ILE A 17 3.62 7.92 -3.96
CA ILE A 17 3.19 7.37 -2.67
C ILE A 17 3.20 5.85 -2.70
N PHE A 18 2.80 5.26 -3.83
CA PHE A 18 2.72 3.82 -4.05
C PHE A 18 3.58 3.46 -5.28
N ASN A 19 4.81 3.02 -5.02
CA ASN A 19 5.73 2.51 -6.05
C ASN A 19 6.57 1.36 -5.51
N GLY A 20 7.14 0.57 -6.44
CA GLY A 20 8.07 -0.52 -6.12
C GLY A 20 9.53 -0.08 -6.01
N GLU A 21 9.86 1.15 -6.39
CA GLU A 21 11.23 1.61 -6.57
C GLU A 21 11.84 2.15 -5.27
N THR A 22 11.08 2.94 -4.51
CA THR A 22 11.56 3.59 -3.27
C THR A 22 11.18 2.77 -2.04
N ILE A 23 11.99 2.83 -0.98
CA ILE A 23 11.68 2.18 0.30
C ILE A 23 10.34 2.69 0.86
N LYS A 24 10.07 4.00 0.75
CA LYS A 24 8.81 4.63 1.19
C LYS A 24 7.61 4.10 0.39
N GLY A 25 7.73 4.04 -0.93
CA GLY A 25 6.68 3.51 -1.82
C GLY A 25 6.34 2.05 -1.52
N ARG A 26 7.38 1.21 -1.38
CA ARG A 26 7.21 -0.22 -1.06
C ARG A 26 6.52 -0.42 0.29
N ALA A 27 6.90 0.37 1.30
CA ALA A 27 6.27 0.32 2.61
C ALA A 27 4.78 0.71 2.56
N ASN A 28 4.42 1.72 1.78
CA ASN A 28 3.03 2.15 1.62
C ASN A 28 2.18 1.11 0.87
N VAL A 29 2.72 0.51 -0.18
CA VAL A 29 2.05 -0.60 -0.90
C VAL A 29 1.79 -1.76 0.07
N ALA A 30 2.79 -2.18 0.84
CA ALA A 30 2.62 -3.24 1.83
C ALA A 30 1.53 -2.91 2.87
N LYS A 31 1.55 -1.70 3.42
CA LYS A 31 0.52 -1.23 4.36
C LYS A 31 -0.87 -1.26 3.74
N ALA A 32 -1.01 -0.77 2.51
CA ALA A 32 -2.29 -0.79 1.79
C ALA A 32 -2.78 -2.23 1.55
N THR A 33 -1.89 -3.17 1.23
CA THR A 33 -2.25 -4.58 1.08
C THR A 33 -2.77 -5.17 2.39
N TYR A 34 -2.06 -4.98 3.51
CA TYR A 34 -2.52 -5.50 4.80
C TYR A 34 -3.83 -4.86 5.25
N ALA A 35 -3.97 -3.55 5.08
CA ALA A 35 -5.22 -2.85 5.38
C ALA A 35 -6.37 -3.36 4.51
N GLY A 36 -6.14 -3.55 3.20
CA GLY A 36 -7.14 -4.07 2.27
C GLY A 36 -7.60 -5.47 2.62
N ILE A 37 -6.66 -6.39 2.92
CA ILE A 37 -6.98 -7.75 3.36
C ILE A 37 -7.75 -7.72 4.69
N GLY A 38 -7.29 -6.92 5.65
CA GLY A 38 -7.97 -6.77 6.94
C GLY A 38 -9.40 -6.26 6.79
N LEU A 39 -9.62 -5.28 5.93
CA LEU A 39 -10.96 -4.76 5.61
C LEU A 39 -11.83 -5.78 4.90
N LEU A 40 -11.27 -6.59 3.99
CA LEU A 40 -12.02 -7.67 3.34
C LEU A 40 -12.46 -8.72 4.35
N ILE A 41 -11.55 -9.18 5.22
CA ILE A 41 -11.87 -10.14 6.29
C ILE A 41 -12.95 -9.56 7.19
N LEU A 42 -12.77 -8.32 7.65
CA LEU A 42 -13.75 -7.64 8.50
C LEU A 42 -15.12 -7.56 7.80
N TYR A 43 -15.14 -7.16 6.53
CA TYR A 43 -16.36 -7.10 5.74
C TYR A 43 -17.06 -8.46 5.68
N PHE A 44 -16.35 -9.54 5.35
CA PHE A 44 -16.95 -10.88 5.30
C PHE A 44 -17.37 -11.41 6.67
N SER A 45 -16.64 -11.05 7.73
CA SER A 45 -17.00 -11.43 9.10
C SER A 45 -18.23 -10.70 9.61
N LEU A 46 -18.42 -9.43 9.24
CA LEU A 46 -19.59 -8.64 9.63
C LEU A 46 -20.76 -8.81 8.66
N LYS A 47 -20.51 -9.30 7.44
CA LYS A 47 -21.54 -9.55 6.45
C LYS A 47 -22.50 -10.61 7.00
N PRO A 48 -23.76 -10.26 7.29
CA PRO A 48 -24.71 -11.22 7.82
C PRO A 48 -24.93 -12.32 6.79
N SER A 49 -24.68 -13.56 7.21
CA SER A 49 -25.09 -14.72 6.43
C SER A 49 -26.62 -14.72 6.41
N LYS A 50 -27.21 -14.64 5.20
CA LYS A 50 -28.67 -14.74 5.08
C LYS A 50 -29.10 -16.11 5.64
N LYS A 51 -30.14 -16.09 6.47
CA LYS A 51 -30.87 -17.29 6.89
C LYS A 51 -31.66 -17.86 5.72
#